data_AF-A0A397HPS3-F1
#
_entry.id   AF-A0A397HPS3-F1
#
_cell.length_a   1.000
_cell.length_b   1.000
_cell.length_c   1.000
_cell.angle_alpha   90.00
_cell.angle_beta   90.00
_cell.angle_gamma   90.00
#
_symmetry.space_group_name_H-M   'P 1'
#
loop_
_entity.id
_entity.type
_entity.pdbx_description
1 polymer ?
#
loop_
_entity_poly.entity_id
_entity_poly.type
_entity_poly.pdbx_seq_one_letter_code
_entity_poly.pdbx_strand_id
1 'polypeptide(L)'
;MSGETLEIDADYGRLPFDIFISHTGTLGSQCQRRQSGTVGGTRLGMAEADAIGTLGMSFVSPCSKIAGGLTAPSQPYQHRAESETSPPEISEEIRRVLATHQTVHERNISLVSSAGWQTVWLRTCYDADLVSKYEELKWRSEVPGEGVSENKILDDPALYNFNDGSEDSWRQVIVRVPGITDFHGIIDMNGDGSDLQYKSGQNDEYMVAQAEEESKEVWRDLARAQLRIQAGLYLLDREAIESGVIKILWLDEHGNIAWDNRLDPCNCRLEGLTSSLLSSISLVELANYNGTRGALIEN
;
A
#
# COMPACT_ATOMS: atom_id res chain seq x y z
N MET A 1 -10.47 18.68 -2.87
CA MET A 1 -9.07 18.49 -3.28
C MET A 1 -8.17 19.37 -2.43
N SER A 2 -7.67 18.86 -1.32
CA SER A 2 -6.50 19.43 -0.66
C SER A 2 -5.29 19.00 -1.49
N GLY A 3 -4.69 19.93 -2.23
CA GLY A 3 -3.43 19.64 -2.91
C GLY A 3 -2.38 19.35 -1.85
N GLU A 4 -1.88 18.12 -1.80
CA GLU A 4 -0.67 17.82 -1.06
C GLU A 4 0.48 18.58 -1.73
N THR A 5 0.90 19.66 -1.10
CA THR A 5 2.04 20.44 -1.58
C THR A 5 3.29 19.58 -1.45
N LEU A 6 3.96 19.30 -2.58
CA LEU A 6 5.26 18.64 -2.57
C LEU A 6 6.21 19.41 -1.64
N GLU A 7 6.85 18.71 -0.69
CA GLU A 7 7.91 19.32 0.10
C GLU A 7 9.10 19.61 -0.84
N ILE A 8 9.56 20.88 -0.83
CA ILE A 8 10.70 21.35 -1.64
C ILE A 8 11.97 20.58 -1.27
N ASP A 9 12.07 20.21 0.01
CA ASP A 9 13.07 19.33 0.57
C ASP A 9 12.35 18.20 1.31
N ALA A 10 12.12 17.09 0.61
CA ALA A 10 11.55 15.87 1.18
C ALA A 10 12.46 15.35 2.31
N ASP A 11 12.13 15.66 3.56
CA ASP A 11 12.85 15.16 4.73
C ASP A 11 12.33 13.76 5.05
N TYR A 12 13.22 12.76 4.97
CA TYR A 12 12.95 11.46 5.55
C TYR A 12 12.61 11.63 7.04
N GLY A 13 11.37 11.28 7.41
CA GLY A 13 11.12 10.75 8.75
C GLY A 13 11.99 9.52 8.97
N ARG A 14 12.35 9.23 10.22
CA ARG A 14 13.32 8.19 10.62
C ARG A 14 13.22 6.96 9.72
N LEU A 15 14.30 6.67 9.00
CA LEU A 15 14.41 5.49 8.16
C LEU A 15 14.35 4.24 9.06
N PRO A 16 13.89 3.08 8.55
CA PRO A 16 13.89 1.83 9.33
C PRO A 16 15.27 1.46 9.90
N PHE A 17 16.35 1.95 9.28
CA PHE A 17 17.73 1.75 9.72
C PHE A 17 18.26 2.80 10.72
N ASP A 18 17.52 3.88 11.01
CA ASP A 18 17.89 4.86 12.04
C ASP A 18 17.80 4.28 13.47
N ILE A 19 17.16 3.11 13.61
CA ILE A 19 17.09 2.35 14.88
C ILE A 19 18.49 1.87 15.31
N PHE A 20 19.39 1.57 14.37
CA PHE A 20 20.72 1.02 14.70
C PHE A 20 21.68 2.03 15.32
N ILE A 21 21.41 3.33 15.22
CA ILE A 21 22.34 4.38 15.67
C ILE A 21 22.04 4.85 17.11
N SER A 22 20.90 4.48 17.70
CA SER A 22 20.42 5.11 18.94
C SER A 22 20.64 4.32 20.25
N HIS A 23 21.35 3.19 20.24
CA HIS A 23 21.62 2.43 21.48
C HIS A 23 23.03 2.65 22.05
N THR A 24 23.26 3.86 22.57
CA THR A 24 24.18 4.07 23.69
C THR A 24 23.49 4.93 24.74
N GLY A 25 22.83 4.33 25.74
CA GLY A 25 22.27 5.14 26.83
C GLY A 25 21.31 4.45 27.81
N THR A 26 21.91 3.82 28.83
CA THR A 26 21.45 3.80 30.23
C THR A 26 20.12 3.11 30.59
N LEU A 27 20.26 1.85 31.01
CA LEU A 27 19.28 1.10 31.83
C LEU A 27 18.98 1.84 33.14
N GLY A 28 17.75 2.33 33.29
CA GLY A 28 17.17 2.80 34.54
C GLY A 28 15.95 1.97 34.91
N SER A 29 16.13 1.01 35.82
CA SER A 29 15.08 0.19 36.41
C SER A 29 14.03 1.02 37.14
N GLN A 30 12.74 0.68 36.99
CA GLN A 30 11.84 0.67 38.15
C GLN A 30 10.66 -0.28 37.99
N CYS A 31 10.56 -1.15 38.97
CA CYS A 31 9.57 -2.18 39.19
C CYS A 31 8.50 -1.63 40.13
N GLN A 32 7.21 -1.81 39.83
CA GLN A 32 6.17 -1.78 40.86
C GLN A 32 4.93 -2.62 40.51
N ARG A 33 4.62 -3.51 41.46
CA ARG A 33 3.41 -4.35 41.59
C ARG A 33 2.15 -3.51 41.87
N ARG A 34 0.97 -3.97 41.43
CA ARG A 34 -0.08 -4.63 42.28
C ARG A 34 -1.46 -4.80 41.62
N GLN A 35 -2.00 -6.02 41.80
CA GLN A 35 -3.37 -6.42 42.22
C GLN A 35 -4.56 -6.21 41.26
N SER A 36 -5.16 -7.27 40.68
CA SER A 36 -6.13 -8.26 41.23
C SER A 36 -7.58 -7.74 41.38
N GLY A 37 -8.51 -8.33 40.63
CA GLY A 37 -9.96 -8.20 40.81
C GLY A 37 -10.72 -9.20 39.92
N THR A 38 -11.72 -9.86 40.49
CA THR A 38 -12.34 -11.12 40.03
C THR A 38 -13.85 -10.95 39.77
N VAL A 39 -14.43 -11.83 38.93
CA VAL A 39 -15.82 -12.33 38.86
C VAL A 39 -16.86 -11.59 38.01
N GLY A 40 -17.55 -12.35 37.15
CA GLY A 40 -18.98 -12.14 36.85
C GLY A 40 -19.45 -12.64 35.48
N GLY A 41 -19.91 -13.89 35.39
CA GLY A 41 -20.59 -14.41 34.19
C GLY A 41 -22.11 -14.29 34.27
N THR A 42 -22.80 -14.18 33.13
CA THR A 42 -24.19 -14.67 32.95
C THR A 42 -24.46 -14.93 31.46
N ARG A 43 -25.27 -15.96 31.20
CA ARG A 43 -25.60 -16.58 29.90
C ARG A 43 -27.10 -16.39 29.61
N LEU A 44 -27.48 -16.44 28.33
CA LEU A 44 -28.77 -16.83 27.69
C LEU A 44 -29.51 -15.74 26.89
N GLY A 45 -29.85 -16.12 25.65
CA GLY A 45 -30.96 -15.56 24.87
C GLY A 45 -30.77 -15.65 23.35
N MET A 46 -30.96 -16.82 22.75
CA MET A 46 -31.14 -16.97 21.29
C MET A 46 -32.54 -16.50 20.88
N ALA A 47 -32.63 -15.79 19.77
CA ALA A 47 -33.80 -15.78 18.89
C ALA A 47 -33.35 -15.52 17.45
N GLU A 48 -33.86 -16.36 16.55
CA GLU A 48 -33.59 -16.45 15.11
C GLU A 48 -33.98 -15.18 14.35
N ALA A 49 -33.19 -14.84 13.33
CA ALA A 49 -33.56 -13.90 12.28
C ALA A 49 -33.20 -14.51 10.92
N ASP A 50 -34.20 -14.57 10.03
CA ASP A 50 -34.09 -15.03 8.65
C ASP A 50 -33.06 -14.21 7.87
N ALA A 51 -32.04 -14.90 7.34
CA ALA A 51 -30.95 -14.33 6.57
C ALA A 51 -31.19 -14.55 5.06
N ILE A 52 -31.45 -13.46 4.33
CA ILE A 52 -31.11 -13.38 2.90
C ILE A 52 -29.69 -12.80 2.88
N GLY A 53 -28.71 -13.69 2.71
CA GLY A 53 -27.29 -13.38 2.81
C GLY A 53 -26.75 -12.65 1.58
N THR A 54 -26.39 -11.39 1.77
CA THR A 54 -25.44 -10.68 0.91
C THR A 54 -24.06 -10.80 1.58
N LEU A 55 -23.26 -11.77 1.14
CA LEU A 55 -21.88 -11.98 1.60
C LEU A 55 -20.94 -11.02 0.86
N GLY A 56 -20.90 -9.77 1.32
CA GLY A 56 -19.84 -8.83 0.93
C GLY A 56 -18.64 -9.03 1.84
N MET A 57 -17.47 -9.29 1.26
CA MET A 57 -16.20 -9.27 2.00
C MET A 57 -15.82 -7.82 2.29
N SER A 58 -16.54 -7.16 3.19
CA SER A 58 -16.15 -5.83 3.66
C SER A 58 -14.90 -5.97 4.53
N PHE A 59 -13.79 -5.38 4.09
CA PHE A 59 -12.57 -5.24 4.86
C PHE A 59 -12.82 -4.32 6.06
N VAL A 60 -13.39 -4.86 7.13
CA VAL A 60 -13.46 -4.14 8.39
C VAL A 60 -12.09 -4.28 9.02
N SER A 61 -11.32 -3.18 9.05
CA SER A 61 -10.09 -3.08 9.82
C SER A 61 -10.27 -3.73 11.20
N PRO A 62 -9.31 -4.54 11.70
CA PRO A 62 -9.43 -5.25 12.98
C PRO A 62 -9.77 -4.33 14.17
N CYS A 63 -9.54 -3.02 14.04
CA CYS A 63 -9.84 -2.00 15.05
C CYS A 63 -11.34 -1.80 15.36
N SER A 64 -12.29 -2.27 14.56
CA SER A 64 -13.72 -2.02 14.85
C SER A 64 -14.29 -2.90 15.98
N LYS A 65 -13.63 -4.00 16.36
CA LYS A 65 -14.13 -4.95 17.36
C LYS A 65 -13.74 -4.61 18.81
N ILE A 66 -12.95 -3.56 19.04
CA ILE A 66 -12.59 -3.09 20.40
C ILE A 66 -13.41 -1.84 20.74
N ALA A 67 -14.74 -1.94 20.68
CA ALA A 67 -15.63 -0.96 21.27
C ALA A 67 -15.85 -1.30 22.76
N GLY A 68 -14.83 -1.02 23.57
CA GLY A 68 -14.89 -1.12 25.03
C GLY A 68 -13.96 -0.07 25.61
N GLY A 69 -14.54 1.07 26.00
CA GLY A 69 -13.83 2.31 26.28
C GLY A 69 -12.62 2.18 27.20
N LEU A 70 -11.44 2.42 26.62
CA LEU A 70 -10.24 2.95 27.24
C LEU A 70 -9.52 3.67 26.09
N THR A 71 -9.27 4.96 26.26
CA THR A 71 -8.50 5.77 25.31
C THR A 71 -7.14 5.11 25.08
N ALA A 72 -6.96 4.52 23.90
CA ALA A 72 -5.70 3.91 23.48
C ALA A 72 -4.60 4.99 23.50
N PRO A 73 -3.41 4.71 24.05
CA PRO A 73 -2.27 5.61 23.88
C PRO A 73 -1.95 5.74 22.38
N SER A 74 -1.78 6.99 21.94
CA SER A 74 -1.39 7.36 20.59
C SER A 74 -0.08 6.65 20.18
N GLN A 75 -0.08 6.15 18.94
CA GLN A 75 0.92 5.22 18.41
C GLN A 75 2.33 5.84 18.34
N PRO A 76 3.40 5.12 18.74
CA PRO A 76 4.76 5.66 18.74
C PRO A 76 5.36 5.87 17.33
N TYR A 77 4.83 5.22 16.29
CA TYR A 77 5.26 5.42 14.89
C TYR A 77 4.44 6.49 14.15
N GLN A 78 3.25 6.85 14.65
CA GLN A 78 2.46 7.96 14.12
C GLN A 78 2.88 9.31 14.70
N HIS A 79 3.63 9.31 15.79
CA HIS A 79 4.42 10.48 16.13
C HIS A 79 5.54 10.63 15.08
N ARG A 80 5.23 11.30 13.94
CA ARG A 80 6.06 12.46 13.61
C ARG A 80 6.12 13.23 14.93
N ALA A 81 7.31 13.59 15.40
CA ALA A 81 7.42 14.35 16.63
C ALA A 81 6.69 15.70 16.42
N GLU A 82 5.36 15.71 16.57
CA GLU A 82 4.54 16.92 16.56
C GLU A 82 4.89 17.78 17.77
N SER A 83 5.66 17.24 18.74
CA SER A 83 6.20 17.94 19.89
C SER A 83 7.72 18.13 19.91
N GLU A 84 8.47 17.77 18.86
CA GLU A 84 9.86 18.22 18.72
C GLU A 84 9.92 19.21 17.56
N THR A 85 10.22 20.46 17.91
CA THR A 85 10.55 21.55 16.99
C THR A 85 11.44 21.06 15.85
N SER A 86 10.81 20.89 14.67
CA SER A 86 11.42 20.49 13.40
C SER A 86 12.01 19.07 13.39
N PRO A 87 11.83 18.28 12.31
CA PRO A 87 12.68 17.14 12.05
C PRO A 87 14.15 17.56 12.17
N PRO A 88 15.06 16.69 12.66
CA PRO A 88 16.48 17.01 12.59
C PRO A 88 16.80 17.33 11.12
N GLU A 89 17.29 18.54 10.85
CA GLU A 89 17.71 18.93 9.51
C GLU A 89 18.59 17.82 8.95
N ILE A 90 18.14 17.19 7.86
CA ILE A 90 18.96 16.23 7.16
C ILE A 90 20.28 16.93 6.85
N SER A 91 21.38 16.35 7.34
CA SER A 91 22.69 16.96 7.14
C SER A 91 22.95 17.10 5.63
N GLU A 92 23.65 18.16 5.24
CA GLU A 92 24.09 18.36 3.85
C GLU A 92 24.82 17.13 3.28
N GLU A 93 25.47 16.35 4.15
CA GLU A 93 26.10 15.08 3.76
C GLU A 93 25.09 14.02 3.33
N ILE A 94 24.00 13.83 4.10
CA ILE A 94 22.92 12.91 3.73
C ILE A 94 22.21 13.41 2.46
N ARG A 95 21.93 14.71 2.35
CA ARG A 95 21.35 15.30 1.12
C ARG A 95 22.24 15.02 -0.09
N ARG A 96 23.56 15.20 0.03
CA ARG A 96 24.53 14.94 -1.05
C ARG A 96 24.56 13.48 -1.46
N VAL A 97 24.54 12.55 -0.50
CA VAL A 97 24.53 11.10 -0.79
C VAL A 97 23.20 10.71 -1.45
N LEU A 98 22.06 11.12 -0.88
CA LEU A 98 20.75 10.79 -1.41
C LEU A 98 20.50 11.40 -2.79
N ALA A 99 20.95 12.64 -3.04
CA ALA A 99 20.80 13.29 -4.35
C ALA A 99 21.43 12.47 -5.50
N THR A 100 22.41 11.61 -5.21
CA THR A 100 23.00 10.73 -6.23
C THR A 100 22.21 9.45 -6.48
N HIS A 101 21.29 9.08 -5.59
CA HIS A 101 20.54 7.82 -5.65
C HIS A 101 19.04 8.02 -5.86
N GLN A 102 18.47 9.10 -5.34
CA GLN A 102 17.04 9.43 -5.37
C GLN A 102 16.80 10.93 -5.55
N THR A 103 15.81 11.25 -6.37
CA THR A 103 15.29 12.61 -6.54
C THR A 103 14.42 13.02 -5.35
N VAL A 104 14.18 14.33 -5.19
CA VAL A 104 13.21 14.85 -4.20
C VAL A 104 11.81 14.27 -4.44
N HIS A 105 11.41 14.11 -5.70
CA HIS A 105 10.12 13.52 -6.08
C HIS A 105 9.98 12.06 -5.63
N GLU A 106 10.99 11.23 -5.90
CA GLU A 106 11.03 9.83 -5.45
C GLU A 106 10.96 9.70 -3.92
N ARG A 107 11.63 10.61 -3.20
CA ARG A 107 11.52 10.69 -1.74
C ARG A 107 10.10 11.07 -1.30
N ASN A 108 9.52 12.10 -1.90
CA ASN A 108 8.14 12.53 -1.62
C ASN A 108 7.10 11.43 -1.85
N ILE A 109 7.27 10.58 -2.87
CA ILE A 109 6.40 9.42 -3.09
C ILE A 109 6.37 8.51 -1.87
N SER A 110 7.52 8.34 -1.22
CA SER A 110 7.69 7.50 -0.03
C SER A 110 7.20 8.18 1.26
N LEU A 111 7.00 9.50 1.27
CA LEU A 111 6.61 10.26 2.46
C LEU A 111 5.12 10.16 2.81
N VAL A 112 4.26 9.74 1.87
CA VAL A 112 2.82 9.98 1.98
C VAL A 112 1.98 8.72 2.23
N SER A 113 1.34 8.79 3.40
CA SER A 113 0.04 8.27 3.86
C SER A 113 -0.12 6.79 4.22
N SER A 114 -0.16 6.53 5.54
CA SER A 114 -0.68 5.32 6.16
C SER A 114 -2.22 5.16 6.05
N ALA A 115 -2.89 6.00 5.27
CA ALA A 115 -4.33 5.97 5.06
C ALA A 115 -4.66 5.49 3.63
N GLY A 116 -5.07 4.23 3.54
CA GLY A 116 -5.66 3.64 2.33
C GLY A 116 -4.66 2.96 1.41
N TRP A 117 -5.21 2.38 0.34
CA TRP A 117 -4.46 1.80 -0.76
C TRP A 117 -3.81 2.90 -1.58
N GLN A 118 -2.53 2.77 -1.85
CA GLN A 118 -1.75 3.71 -2.66
C GLN A 118 -1.32 3.04 -3.96
N THR A 119 -1.32 3.82 -5.03
CA THR A 119 -0.94 3.37 -6.37
C THR A 119 0.12 4.29 -6.95
N VAL A 120 0.98 3.75 -7.81
CA VAL A 120 1.99 4.52 -8.54
C VAL A 120 1.81 4.28 -10.03
N TRP A 121 1.89 5.36 -10.81
CA TRP A 121 1.93 5.29 -12.27
C TRP A 121 3.37 5.28 -12.73
N LEU A 122 3.81 4.20 -13.39
CA LEU A 122 5.16 4.02 -13.87
C LEU A 122 5.17 3.82 -15.39
N ARG A 123 5.84 4.72 -16.09
CA ARG A 123 6.17 4.55 -17.50
C ARG A 123 7.60 4.06 -17.65
N THR A 124 7.79 2.99 -18.41
CA THR A 124 9.14 2.46 -18.70
C THR A 124 9.48 2.50 -20.19
N CYS A 125 8.49 2.68 -21.07
CA CYS A 125 8.69 2.76 -22.52
C CYS A 125 8.59 4.19 -23.05
N TYR A 126 9.65 4.62 -23.73
CA TYR A 126 9.81 5.99 -24.26
C TYR A 126 10.04 6.03 -25.77
N ASP A 127 9.65 4.97 -26.49
CA ASP A 127 9.74 4.94 -27.94
C ASP A 127 8.91 6.08 -28.57
N ALA A 128 9.53 6.82 -29.49
CA ALA A 128 8.91 7.98 -30.15
C ALA A 128 7.61 7.61 -30.88
N ASP A 129 7.54 6.40 -31.46
CA ASP A 129 6.38 5.92 -32.22
C ASP A 129 5.16 5.62 -31.33
N LEU A 130 5.38 5.43 -30.03
CA LEU A 130 4.34 5.07 -29.06
C LEU A 130 3.88 6.26 -28.21
N VAL A 131 4.50 7.43 -28.36
CA VAL A 131 4.16 8.64 -27.57
C VAL A 131 2.68 9.00 -27.69
N SER A 132 2.13 9.03 -28.91
CA SER A 132 0.72 9.38 -29.12
C SER A 132 -0.23 8.40 -28.42
N LYS A 133 0.08 7.10 -28.45
CA LYS A 133 -0.71 6.08 -27.76
C LYS A 133 -0.60 6.21 -26.24
N TYR A 134 0.59 6.47 -25.72
CA TYR A 134 0.80 6.71 -24.30
C TYR A 134 -0.03 7.92 -23.81
N GLU A 135 0.02 9.04 -24.52
CA GLU A 135 -0.76 10.24 -24.14
C GLU A 135 -2.27 9.96 -24.21
N GLU A 136 -2.73 9.17 -25.19
CA GLU A 136 -4.12 8.73 -25.25
C GLU A 136 -4.51 7.86 -24.04
N LEU A 137 -3.67 6.92 -23.62
CA LEU A 137 -3.91 6.09 -22.43
C LEU A 137 -3.93 6.93 -21.16
N LYS A 138 -2.96 7.84 -21.00
CA LYS A 138 -2.87 8.76 -19.86
C LYS A 138 -4.09 9.67 -19.77
N TRP A 139 -4.52 10.23 -20.90
CA TRP A 139 -5.72 11.05 -20.99
C TRP A 139 -6.99 10.26 -20.65
N ARG A 140 -7.20 9.09 -21.25
CA ARG A 140 -8.39 8.25 -20.98
C ARG A 140 -8.47 7.76 -19.54
N SER A 141 -7.32 7.55 -18.92
CA SER A 141 -7.22 7.12 -17.52
C SER A 141 -7.35 8.27 -16.53
N GLU A 142 -7.47 9.51 -17.03
CA GLU A 142 -7.55 10.73 -16.23
C GLU A 142 -6.35 10.88 -15.28
N VAL A 143 -5.13 10.73 -15.81
CA VAL A 143 -3.88 10.83 -15.03
C VAL A 143 -3.11 12.11 -15.40
N PRO A 144 -2.81 13.01 -14.42
CA PRO A 144 -3.18 12.93 -13.00
C PRO A 144 -4.68 13.16 -12.75
N GLY A 145 -5.21 12.54 -11.71
CA GLY A 145 -6.61 12.61 -11.30
C GLY A 145 -6.88 11.87 -9.98
N GLU A 146 -8.14 11.55 -9.68
CA GLU A 146 -8.51 10.88 -8.43
C GLU A 146 -7.92 9.46 -8.30
N GLY A 147 -7.69 8.79 -9.43
CA GLY A 147 -7.12 7.44 -9.44
C GLY A 147 -5.59 7.39 -9.27
N VAL A 148 -4.89 8.45 -9.67
CA VAL A 148 -3.44 8.61 -9.53
C VAL A 148 -3.13 10.09 -9.37
N SER A 149 -2.64 10.47 -8.19
CA SER A 149 -2.22 11.84 -7.92
C SER A 149 -0.92 12.18 -8.66
N GLU A 150 -0.72 13.47 -8.98
CA GLU A 150 0.46 13.95 -9.71
C GLU A 150 1.78 13.60 -9.01
N ASN A 151 1.79 13.63 -7.68
CA ASN A 151 2.94 13.24 -6.87
C ASN A 151 3.27 11.73 -6.94
N LYS A 152 2.42 10.88 -7.53
CA LYS A 152 2.62 9.42 -7.65
C LYS A 152 2.91 8.98 -9.10
N ILE A 153 3.28 9.92 -9.96
CA ILE A 153 3.65 9.66 -11.36
C ILE A 153 5.18 9.58 -11.50
N LEU A 154 5.67 8.45 -12.01
CA LEU A 154 7.04 8.17 -12.36
C LEU A 154 7.17 8.14 -13.89
N ASP A 155 7.41 9.32 -14.49
CA ASP A 155 7.48 9.53 -15.93
C ASP A 155 8.67 10.44 -16.30
N ASP A 156 9.88 9.87 -16.22
CA ASP A 156 11.13 10.51 -16.61
C ASP A 156 12.03 9.51 -17.38
N PRO A 157 12.28 9.71 -18.69
CA PRO A 157 13.10 8.81 -19.50
C PRO A 157 14.54 8.70 -19.03
N ALA A 158 15.09 9.71 -18.33
CA ALA A 158 16.45 9.65 -17.81
C ALA A 158 16.57 8.68 -16.62
N LEU A 159 15.45 8.38 -15.93
CA LEU A 159 15.42 7.60 -14.71
C LEU A 159 14.77 6.23 -14.88
N TYR A 160 13.70 6.13 -15.67
CA TYR A 160 12.85 4.93 -15.75
C TYR A 160 12.87 4.22 -17.10
N ASN A 161 13.73 4.64 -18.04
CA ASN A 161 13.95 3.91 -19.28
C ASN A 161 14.80 2.65 -19.03
N PHE A 162 14.21 1.69 -18.32
CA PHE A 162 14.81 0.41 -17.95
C PHE A 162 14.86 -0.51 -19.18
N ASN A 163 15.77 -0.25 -20.10
CA ASN A 163 16.00 -1.09 -21.27
C ASN A 163 17.19 -2.03 -21.02
N ASP A 164 17.03 -2.97 -20.09
CA ASP A 164 18.00 -4.04 -19.83
C ASP A 164 17.68 -5.34 -20.59
N GLY A 165 16.58 -5.35 -21.37
CA GLY A 165 16.10 -6.51 -22.12
C GLY A 165 15.37 -7.56 -21.28
N SER A 166 15.15 -7.30 -20.00
CA SER A 166 14.38 -8.17 -19.08
C SER A 166 12.90 -7.79 -19.07
N GLU A 167 12.02 -8.79 -18.92
CA GLU A 167 10.59 -8.57 -18.66
C GLU A 167 10.35 -7.91 -17.29
N ASP A 168 11.28 -8.08 -16.36
CA ASP A 168 11.24 -7.54 -14.99
C ASP A 168 12.02 -6.23 -14.83
N SER A 169 12.35 -5.55 -15.91
CA SER A 169 13.15 -4.31 -15.88
C SER A 169 12.52 -3.22 -15.00
N TRP A 170 11.19 -3.22 -14.90
CA TRP A 170 10.43 -2.33 -14.02
C TRP A 170 10.84 -2.45 -12.55
N ARG A 171 11.34 -3.61 -12.08
CA ARG A 171 11.76 -3.83 -10.68
C ARG A 171 12.88 -2.88 -10.26
N GLN A 172 13.64 -2.32 -11.21
CA GLN A 172 14.64 -1.30 -10.92
C GLN A 172 14.03 -0.07 -10.23
N VAL A 173 12.73 0.20 -10.42
CA VAL A 173 12.01 1.25 -9.69
C VAL A 173 12.01 1.02 -8.18
N ILE A 174 12.00 -0.24 -7.71
CA ILE A 174 11.97 -0.55 -6.27
C ILE A 174 13.34 -0.25 -5.62
N VAL A 175 14.43 -0.37 -6.38
CA VAL A 175 15.76 0.07 -5.90
C VAL A 175 15.82 1.58 -5.78
N ARG A 176 15.15 2.29 -6.70
CA ARG A 176 15.07 3.76 -6.67
C ARG A 176 14.07 4.26 -5.64
N VAL A 177 12.95 3.59 -5.42
CA VAL A 177 11.86 4.02 -4.53
C VAL A 177 11.42 2.84 -3.66
N PRO A 178 12.26 2.42 -2.69
CA PRO A 178 11.96 1.26 -1.86
C PRO A 178 10.70 1.45 -1.02
N GLY A 179 10.34 2.69 -0.66
CA GLY A 179 9.13 2.98 0.10
C GLY A 179 7.80 2.64 -0.60
N ILE A 180 7.82 2.28 -1.89
CA ILE A 180 6.62 1.79 -2.59
C ILE A 180 6.02 0.56 -1.89
N THR A 181 6.85 -0.34 -1.38
CA THR A 181 6.37 -1.59 -0.75
C THR A 181 5.84 -1.40 0.67
N ASP A 182 5.98 -0.20 1.24
CA ASP A 182 5.53 0.12 2.60
C ASP A 182 4.21 0.89 2.62
N PHE A 183 3.55 1.05 1.46
CA PHE A 183 2.37 1.90 1.31
C PHE A 183 1.16 1.51 2.17
N HIS A 184 0.87 0.21 2.33
CA HIS A 184 -0.20 -0.21 3.23
C HIS A 184 0.17 0.01 4.71
N GLY A 185 1.48 0.11 4.98
CA GLY A 185 2.06 0.50 6.24
C GLY A 185 2.25 -0.66 7.21
N ILE A 186 2.88 -0.32 8.32
CA ILE A 186 3.18 -1.21 9.44
C ILE A 186 2.26 -0.84 10.60
N ILE A 187 1.77 -1.84 11.32
CA ILE A 187 1.01 -1.71 12.57
C ILE A 187 1.87 -2.23 13.73
N ASP A 188 1.87 -1.48 14.81
CA ASP A 188 2.41 -1.92 16.09
C ASP A 188 1.30 -2.60 16.88
N MET A 189 1.36 -3.93 16.94
CA MET A 189 0.30 -4.74 17.55
C MET A 189 0.19 -4.53 19.06
N ASN A 190 1.30 -4.18 19.71
CA ASN A 190 1.40 -4.00 21.15
C ASN A 190 1.37 -2.51 21.56
N GLY A 191 1.64 -1.59 20.62
CA GLY A 191 1.73 -0.16 20.87
C GLY A 191 3.02 0.28 21.58
N ASP A 192 3.98 -0.64 21.76
CA ASP A 192 5.27 -0.42 22.42
C ASP A 192 6.48 -0.62 21.46
N GLY A 193 6.20 -0.90 20.19
CA GLY A 193 7.18 -1.13 19.14
C GLY A 193 7.84 -2.50 19.16
N SER A 194 7.44 -3.41 20.05
CA SER A 194 8.04 -4.75 20.14
C SER A 194 7.52 -5.72 19.09
N ASP A 195 6.32 -5.48 18.55
CA ASP A 195 5.66 -6.33 17.56
C ASP A 195 5.11 -5.49 16.41
N LEU A 196 6.03 -5.17 15.50
CA LEU A 196 5.72 -4.48 14.26
C LEU A 196 5.38 -5.50 13.18
N GLN A 197 4.20 -5.36 12.59
CA GLN A 197 3.74 -6.21 11.50
C GLN A 197 3.25 -5.35 10.34
N TYR A 198 3.48 -5.79 9.11
CA TYR A 198 2.80 -5.19 7.98
C TYR A 198 1.29 -5.34 8.14
N LYS A 199 0.52 -4.35 7.69
CA LYS A 199 -0.95 -4.42 7.71
C LYS A 199 -1.53 -5.50 6.76
N SER A 200 -0.68 -6.30 6.12
CA SER A 200 -1.07 -7.51 5.40
C SER A 200 -1.89 -8.44 6.29
N GLY A 201 -2.95 -9.04 5.73
CA GLY A 201 -3.73 -10.05 6.43
C GLY A 201 -3.06 -11.43 6.51
N GLN A 202 -1.80 -11.58 6.06
CA GLN A 202 -1.11 -12.88 6.01
C GLN A 202 -0.78 -13.47 7.38
N ASN A 203 -0.53 -12.62 8.38
CA ASN A 203 -0.21 -13.08 9.74
C ASN A 203 -1.45 -13.30 10.60
N ASP A 204 -2.64 -13.00 10.07
CA ASP A 204 -3.90 -13.22 10.75
C ASP A 204 -4.47 -14.59 10.36
N GLU A 205 -4.32 -15.56 11.27
CA GLU A 205 -4.81 -16.94 11.08
C GLU A 205 -6.30 -16.99 10.72
N TYR A 206 -7.11 -16.08 11.26
CA TYR A 206 -8.55 -16.02 10.95
C TYR A 206 -8.76 -15.57 9.51
N MET A 207 -8.07 -14.52 9.06
CA MET A 207 -8.18 -14.03 7.68
C MET A 207 -7.67 -15.06 6.66
N VAL A 208 -6.59 -15.77 7.00
CA VAL A 208 -6.07 -16.86 6.16
C VAL A 208 -7.08 -18.01 6.09
N ALA A 209 -7.60 -18.47 7.23
CA ALA A 209 -8.62 -19.53 7.24
C ALA A 209 -9.87 -19.13 6.46
N GLN A 210 -10.32 -17.87 6.61
CA GLN A 210 -11.45 -17.32 5.86
C GLN A 210 -11.19 -17.35 4.34
N ALA A 211 -10.01 -16.90 3.90
CA ALA A 211 -9.62 -16.94 2.49
C ALA A 211 -9.56 -18.38 1.95
N GLU A 212 -9.22 -19.37 2.78
CA GLU A 212 -9.13 -20.78 2.37
C GLU A 212 -10.48 -21.51 2.33
N GLU A 213 -11.32 -21.29 3.34
CA GLU A 213 -12.56 -22.02 3.57
C GLU A 213 -13.77 -21.37 2.86
N GLU A 214 -13.85 -20.04 2.84
CA GLU A 214 -15.00 -19.32 2.26
C GLU A 214 -14.84 -19.04 0.76
N SER A 215 -13.62 -19.08 0.23
CA SER A 215 -13.37 -18.92 -1.20
C SER A 215 -13.66 -20.20 -1.96
N LYS A 216 -14.44 -20.11 -3.05
CA LYS A 216 -14.53 -21.22 -4.00
C LYS A 216 -13.15 -21.45 -4.61
N GLU A 217 -12.87 -22.70 -5.00
CA GLU A 217 -11.56 -23.10 -5.53
C GLU A 217 -11.05 -22.17 -6.64
N VAL A 218 -11.94 -21.64 -7.47
CA VAL A 218 -11.60 -20.79 -8.62
C VAL A 218 -10.94 -19.46 -8.25
N TRP A 219 -11.19 -18.89 -7.06
CA TRP A 219 -10.59 -17.62 -6.61
C TRP A 219 -9.87 -17.73 -5.27
N ARG A 220 -9.63 -18.94 -4.77
CA ARG A 220 -8.85 -19.15 -3.54
C ARG A 220 -7.44 -18.56 -3.66
N ASP A 221 -6.80 -18.72 -4.81
CA ASP A 221 -5.46 -18.17 -5.04
C ASP A 221 -5.46 -16.64 -5.08
N LEU A 222 -6.51 -16.03 -5.65
CA LEU A 222 -6.69 -14.59 -5.65
C LEU A 222 -6.96 -14.05 -4.24
N ALA A 223 -7.82 -14.71 -3.47
CA ALA A 223 -8.10 -14.34 -2.09
C ALA A 223 -6.83 -14.43 -1.21
N ARG A 224 -6.02 -15.48 -1.38
CA ARG A 224 -4.72 -15.61 -0.71
C ARG A 224 -3.73 -14.53 -1.15
N ALA A 225 -3.66 -14.25 -2.45
CA ALA A 225 -2.78 -13.22 -2.97
C ALA A 225 -3.13 -11.85 -2.41
N GLN A 226 -4.42 -11.54 -2.28
CA GLN A 226 -4.92 -10.28 -1.72
C GLN A 226 -4.37 -9.99 -0.33
N LEU A 227 -4.25 -11.01 0.54
CA LEU A 227 -3.74 -10.84 1.90
C LEU A 227 -2.30 -10.31 1.94
N ARG A 228 -1.53 -10.52 0.87
CA ARG A 228 -0.10 -10.17 0.77
C ARG A 228 0.16 -8.78 0.22
N ILE A 229 -0.84 -8.16 -0.39
CA ILE A 229 -0.61 -6.96 -1.18
C ILE A 229 -0.35 -5.76 -0.27
N GLN A 230 0.71 -5.01 -0.57
CA GLN A 230 1.07 -3.75 0.06
C GLN A 230 0.86 -2.55 -0.86
N ALA A 231 0.99 -2.73 -2.18
CA ALA A 231 0.95 -1.63 -3.14
C ALA A 231 0.42 -2.05 -4.50
N GLY A 232 -0.17 -1.10 -5.22
CA GLY A 232 -0.50 -1.23 -6.63
C GLY A 232 0.45 -0.41 -7.52
N LEU A 233 0.93 -1.00 -8.60
CA LEU A 233 1.77 -0.33 -9.59
C LEU A 233 1.11 -0.41 -10.97
N TYR A 234 0.75 0.73 -11.53
CA TYR A 234 0.26 0.85 -12.90
C TYR A 234 1.45 0.98 -13.85
N LEU A 235 1.76 -0.11 -14.55
CA LEU A 235 2.91 -0.21 -15.45
C LEU A 235 2.51 0.04 -16.90
N LEU A 236 3.19 1.00 -17.52
CA LEU A 236 3.10 1.33 -18.95
C LEU A 236 4.44 1.05 -19.63
N ASP A 237 4.65 -0.24 -19.91
CA ASP A 237 5.74 -0.73 -20.73
C ASP A 237 5.37 -0.76 -22.22
N ARG A 238 6.27 -1.25 -23.08
CA ARG A 238 6.03 -1.30 -24.53
C ARG A 238 4.78 -2.12 -24.86
N GLU A 239 4.64 -3.31 -24.29
CA GLU A 239 3.51 -4.20 -24.55
C GLU A 239 2.18 -3.54 -24.14
N ALA A 240 2.14 -2.94 -22.96
CA ALA A 240 0.96 -2.24 -22.44
C ALA A 240 0.53 -1.09 -23.37
N ILE A 241 1.48 -0.23 -23.77
CA ILE A 241 1.18 0.90 -24.66
C ILE A 241 0.79 0.44 -26.07
N GLU A 242 1.44 -0.59 -26.60
CA GLU A 242 1.12 -1.13 -27.93
C GLU A 242 -0.29 -1.72 -27.99
N SER A 243 -0.65 -2.49 -26.96
CA SER A 243 -1.95 -3.16 -26.82
C SER A 243 -3.06 -2.25 -26.30
N GLY A 244 -2.74 -1.04 -25.83
CA GLY A 244 -3.72 -0.08 -25.37
C GLY A 244 -4.31 -0.40 -23.99
N VAL A 245 -3.57 -1.11 -23.15
CA VAL A 245 -4.00 -1.47 -21.79
C VAL A 245 -2.99 -0.97 -20.76
N ILE A 246 -3.41 -0.92 -19.50
CA ILE A 246 -2.54 -0.67 -18.35
C ILE A 246 -2.31 -2.01 -17.64
N LYS A 247 -1.05 -2.36 -17.35
CA LYS A 247 -0.75 -3.50 -16.49
C LYS A 247 -0.85 -3.04 -15.03
N ILE A 248 -1.62 -3.75 -14.22
CA ILE A 248 -1.71 -3.51 -12.78
C ILE A 248 -0.92 -4.61 -12.09
N LEU A 249 0.18 -4.24 -11.44
CA LEU A 249 1.00 -5.13 -10.64
C LEU A 249 0.68 -4.90 -9.17
N TRP A 250 0.20 -5.94 -8.50
CA TRP A 250 -0.04 -5.94 -7.07
C TRP A 250 1.17 -6.50 -6.35
N LEU A 251 1.85 -5.66 -5.58
CA LEU A 251 3.14 -5.97 -4.96
C LEU A 251 2.98 -6.38 -3.51
N ASP A 252 3.75 -7.36 -3.07
CA ASP A 252 3.92 -7.71 -1.65
C ASP A 252 4.96 -6.83 -0.94
N GLU A 253 5.17 -7.06 0.36
CA GLU A 253 6.13 -6.32 1.20
C GLU A 253 7.58 -6.45 0.75
N HIS A 254 7.87 -7.40 -0.13
CA HIS A 254 9.19 -7.63 -0.70
C HIS A 254 9.31 -7.11 -2.15
N GLY A 255 8.27 -6.46 -2.67
CA GLY A 255 8.22 -5.95 -4.04
C GLY A 255 8.06 -7.06 -5.09
N ASN A 256 7.62 -8.26 -4.69
CA ASN A 256 7.26 -9.31 -5.64
C ASN A 256 5.81 -9.14 -6.09
N ILE A 257 5.52 -9.57 -7.32
CA ILE A 257 4.16 -9.60 -7.85
C ILE A 257 3.36 -10.68 -7.11
N ALA A 258 2.52 -10.25 -6.18
CA ALA A 258 1.52 -11.11 -5.52
C ALA A 258 0.41 -11.48 -6.50
N TRP A 259 -0.01 -10.51 -7.33
CA TRP A 259 -1.00 -10.70 -8.38
C TRP A 259 -0.83 -9.69 -9.51
N ASP A 260 -1.38 -9.97 -10.68
CA ASP A 260 -1.36 -9.07 -11.82
C ASP A 260 -2.70 -9.07 -12.56
N ASN A 261 -3.08 -7.90 -13.06
CA ASN A 261 -4.27 -7.67 -13.87
C ASN A 261 -3.95 -6.75 -15.04
N ARG A 262 -4.88 -6.66 -15.98
CA ARG A 262 -4.87 -5.67 -17.05
C ARG A 262 -6.09 -4.77 -16.89
N LEU A 263 -5.98 -3.52 -17.30
CA LEU A 263 -7.08 -2.56 -17.30
C LEU A 263 -7.15 -1.90 -18.67
N ASP A 264 -8.35 -1.88 -19.25
CA ASP A 264 -8.64 -1.15 -20.46
C ASP A 264 -9.24 0.22 -20.09
N PRO A 265 -8.51 1.33 -20.30
CA PRO A 265 -8.99 2.66 -19.94
C PRO A 265 -10.16 3.15 -20.79
N CYS A 266 -10.55 2.44 -21.86
CA CYS A 266 -11.80 2.71 -22.57
C CYS A 266 -13.04 2.23 -21.82
N ASN A 267 -12.91 1.18 -21.02
CA ASN A 267 -14.02 0.50 -20.37
C ASN A 267 -14.04 0.75 -18.86
N CYS A 268 -12.88 0.96 -18.23
CA CYS A 268 -12.75 1.15 -16.80
C CYS A 268 -11.88 2.37 -16.48
N ARG A 269 -12.37 3.28 -15.63
CA ARG A 269 -11.60 4.46 -15.17
C ARG A 269 -10.84 4.16 -13.89
N LEU A 270 -9.61 4.67 -13.77
CA LEU A 270 -8.78 4.50 -12.56
C LEU A 270 -9.40 5.11 -11.31
N GLU A 271 -10.19 6.18 -11.44
CA GLU A 271 -10.97 6.76 -10.33
C GLU A 271 -11.97 5.74 -9.75
N GLY A 272 -12.69 5.02 -10.61
CA GLY A 272 -13.64 3.99 -10.21
C GLY A 272 -12.95 2.80 -9.52
N LEU A 273 -11.80 2.38 -10.06
CA LEU A 273 -10.96 1.35 -9.42
C LEU A 273 -10.46 1.79 -8.05
N THR A 274 -9.97 3.02 -7.93
CA THR A 274 -9.44 3.57 -6.67
C THR A 274 -10.54 3.74 -5.64
N SER A 275 -11.71 4.26 -6.04
CA SER A 275 -12.90 4.34 -5.19
C SER A 275 -13.35 2.96 -4.70
N SER A 276 -13.26 1.95 -5.56
CA SER A 276 -13.56 0.55 -5.20
C SER A 276 -12.58 0.01 -4.15
N LEU A 277 -11.27 0.24 -4.32
CA LEU A 277 -10.25 -0.15 -3.34
C LEU A 277 -10.44 0.55 -1.99
N LEU A 278 -10.81 1.83 -2.00
CA LEU A 278 -11.05 2.61 -0.77
C LEU A 278 -12.36 2.23 -0.07
N SER A 279 -13.37 1.78 -0.82
CA SER A 279 -14.65 1.29 -0.29
C SER A 279 -14.60 -0.14 0.23
N SER A 280 -13.39 -0.71 0.38
CA SER A 280 -13.17 -2.06 0.91
C SER A 280 -13.71 -3.18 0.01
N ILE A 281 -13.88 -2.94 -1.29
CA ILE A 281 -14.18 -3.99 -2.26
C ILE A 281 -12.97 -4.93 -2.36
N SER A 282 -13.22 -6.23 -2.28
CA SER A 282 -12.17 -7.24 -2.37
C SER A 282 -11.56 -7.31 -3.77
N LEU A 283 -10.32 -7.78 -3.89
CA LEU A 283 -9.69 -7.97 -5.20
C LEU A 283 -10.43 -9.05 -6.02
N VAL A 284 -11.06 -10.01 -5.35
CA VAL A 284 -11.93 -11.01 -5.97
C VAL A 284 -13.12 -10.34 -6.65
N GLU A 285 -13.80 -9.41 -5.97
CA GLU A 285 -14.91 -8.65 -6.54
C GLU A 285 -14.46 -7.73 -7.67
N LEU A 286 -13.31 -7.05 -7.51
CA LEU A 286 -12.71 -6.21 -8.56
C LEU A 286 -12.36 -6.99 -9.82
N ALA A 287 -11.87 -8.21 -9.67
CA ALA A 287 -11.60 -9.10 -10.79
C ALA A 287 -12.88 -9.76 -11.34
N ASN A 288 -14.07 -9.33 -10.91
CA ASN A 288 -15.35 -9.94 -11.27
C ASN A 288 -15.36 -11.47 -11.08
N TYR A 289 -14.77 -11.92 -9.96
CA TYR A 289 -14.58 -13.33 -9.61
C TYR A 289 -13.75 -14.14 -10.63
N ASN A 290 -13.00 -13.46 -11.51
CA ASN A 290 -12.04 -14.07 -12.40
C ASN A 290 -10.71 -14.26 -11.67
N GLY A 291 -10.50 -15.45 -11.11
CA GLY A 291 -9.25 -15.83 -10.44
C GLY A 291 -8.06 -16.07 -11.38
N THR A 292 -8.10 -15.62 -12.63
CA THR A 292 -7.01 -15.79 -13.60
C THR A 292 -6.04 -14.61 -13.51
N ARG A 293 -4.74 -14.90 -13.40
CA ARG A 293 -3.68 -13.88 -13.50
C ARG A 293 -3.67 -13.21 -14.86
N GLY A 294 -3.40 -11.92 -14.89
CA GLY A 294 -3.39 -11.10 -16.09
C GLY A 294 -4.77 -10.86 -16.69
N ALA A 295 -5.85 -11.25 -15.98
CA ALA A 295 -7.21 -11.00 -16.42
C ALA A 295 -7.49 -9.49 -16.52
N LEU A 296 -8.31 -9.14 -17.51
CA LEU A 296 -8.83 -7.80 -17.68
C LEU A 296 -9.83 -7.48 -16.57
N ILE A 297 -9.68 -6.33 -15.92
CA ILE A 297 -10.67 -5.78 -15.00
C ILE A 297 -11.73 -5.04 -15.81
N GLU A 298 -12.97 -5.50 -15.66
CA GLU A 298 -14.18 -4.89 -16.22
C GLU A 298 -15.00 -4.34 -15.05
N ASN A 299 -14.98 -3.03 -14.83
CA ASN A 299 -15.68 -2.36 -13.74
C ASN A 299 -16.34 -1.08 -14.23
#